data_AF-A0A7V4I8J1-F1
#
_entry.id   AF-A0A7V4I8J1-F1
#
_cell.length_a   1.000
_cell.length_b   1.000
_cell.length_c   1.000
_cell.angle_alpha   90.00
_cell.angle_beta   90.00
_cell.angle_gamma   90.00
#
_symmetry.space_group_name_H-M   'P 1'
#
loop_
_entity.id
_entity.type
_entity.pdbx_description
1 polymer ?
#
loop_
_entity_poly.entity_id
_entity_poly.type
_entity_poly.pdbx_seq_one_letter_code
_entity_poly.pdbx_strand_id
1 'polypeptide(L)'
;MERPKSLIMFLFLFLTAPVYGEDLRTEIYKAYVSGNMQRWKEVTDRLQKNGPADDASLIMLVNMQYGYIGWCIGSERTDEAKRYLEMAEKNLKLLGKNKANLSLVRSYESAFYGYRIGMNKMLAPVLGLKSIEAVREAVQLDENNSFAWIQYGNIRFYTPQVFGGSKQEALDFYLKALTLMERNRKNTVNDWNYLHLLTLVARTYTYVNDYASSLKYCNRILEIEPEFMWVKNELYPEIIKKMNN
;
A
#
# COMPACT_ATOMS: atom_id res chain seq x y z
N MET A 1 62.01 -34.19 20.78
CA MET A 1 60.82 -34.11 21.67
C MET A 1 60.97 -32.82 22.47
N GLU A 2 60.06 -31.83 22.53
CA GLU A 2 58.72 -31.55 21.96
C GLU A 2 58.47 -30.01 22.11
N ARG A 3 57.61 -29.26 21.40
CA ARG A 3 56.69 -29.40 20.23
C ARG A 3 56.68 -28.03 19.50
N PRO A 4 56.43 -27.93 18.17
CA PRO A 4 56.25 -26.63 17.51
C PRO A 4 54.89 -26.00 17.89
N LYS A 5 54.87 -24.69 18.17
CA LYS A 5 53.64 -23.94 18.43
C LYS A 5 52.92 -23.65 17.12
N SER A 6 51.84 -24.37 16.83
CA SER A 6 50.96 -24.07 15.70
C SER A 6 50.18 -22.78 15.99
N LEU A 7 50.35 -21.77 15.13
CA LEU A 7 49.58 -20.53 15.19
C LEU A 7 48.25 -20.75 14.49
N ILE A 8 47.19 -21.06 15.25
CA ILE A 8 45.85 -21.28 14.70
C ILE A 8 45.28 -19.94 14.23
N MET A 9 45.32 -19.72 12.91
CA MET A 9 44.69 -18.56 12.28
C MET A 9 43.18 -18.79 12.20
N PHE A 10 42.42 -18.20 13.12
CA PHE A 10 40.95 -18.22 13.09
C PHE A 10 40.43 -17.41 11.90
N LEU A 11 40.11 -18.10 10.81
CA LEU A 11 39.42 -17.51 9.66
C LEU A 11 37.94 -17.29 10.02
N PHE A 12 37.62 -16.10 10.53
CA PHE A 12 36.23 -15.68 10.74
C PHE A 12 35.53 -15.48 9.38
N LEU A 13 34.91 -16.54 8.87
CA LEU A 13 33.94 -16.43 7.78
C LEU A 13 32.68 -15.75 8.33
N PHE A 14 32.58 -14.43 8.14
CA PHE A 14 31.31 -13.74 8.29
C PHE A 14 30.37 -14.17 7.16
N LEU A 15 29.58 -15.21 7.42
CA LEU A 15 28.38 -15.53 6.66
C LEU A 15 27.35 -14.41 6.90
N THR A 16 27.50 -13.32 6.15
CA THR A 16 26.45 -12.30 6.02
C THR A 16 25.28 -12.92 5.27
N ALA A 17 24.30 -13.42 6.03
CA ALA A 17 22.99 -13.75 5.48
C ALA A 17 22.46 -12.51 4.73
N PRO A 18 22.07 -12.60 3.44
CA PRO A 18 21.64 -11.41 2.72
C PRO A 18 20.34 -10.87 3.32
N VAL A 19 20.32 -9.57 3.64
CA VAL A 19 19.15 -8.88 4.19
C VAL A 19 18.14 -8.61 3.06
N TYR A 20 17.60 -9.67 2.47
CA TYR A 20 16.73 -9.61 1.30
C TYR A 20 15.47 -8.74 1.51
N GLY A 21 14.98 -8.63 2.75
CA GLY A 21 13.75 -7.87 3.05
C GLY A 21 13.90 -6.35 2.99
N GLU A 22 15.10 -5.80 3.21
CA GLU A 22 15.34 -4.36 3.14
C GLU A 22 15.56 -3.89 1.69
N ASP A 23 16.23 -4.73 0.90
CA ASP A 23 16.40 -4.55 -0.55
C ASP A 23 15.03 -4.52 -1.26
N LEU A 24 14.17 -5.52 -1.04
CA LEU A 24 12.85 -5.61 -1.68
C LEU A 24 11.94 -4.41 -1.39
N ARG A 25 11.89 -3.91 -0.15
CA ARG A 25 11.13 -2.70 0.19
C ARG A 25 11.68 -1.47 -0.52
N THR A 26 13.01 -1.33 -0.55
CA THR A 26 13.69 -0.21 -1.21
C THR A 26 13.49 -0.23 -2.73
N GLU A 27 13.51 -1.41 -3.36
CA GLU A 27 13.20 -1.57 -4.78
C GLU A 27 11.77 -1.14 -5.11
N ILE A 28 10.78 -1.59 -4.33
CA ILE A 28 9.37 -1.26 -4.54
C ILE A 28 9.11 0.23 -4.30
N TYR A 29 9.71 0.82 -3.27
CA TYR A 29 9.66 2.26 -3.03
C TYR A 29 10.21 3.06 -4.22
N LYS A 30 11.39 2.72 -4.72
CA LYS A 30 11.99 3.39 -5.90
C LYS A 30 11.15 3.19 -7.17
N ALA A 31 10.56 2.01 -7.36
CA ALA A 31 9.63 1.74 -8.45
C ALA A 31 8.36 2.59 -8.37
N TYR A 32 7.82 2.81 -7.15
CA TYR A 32 6.68 3.69 -6.91
C TYR A 32 6.98 5.15 -7.28
N VAL A 33 8.08 5.67 -6.72
CA VAL A 33 8.51 7.07 -6.85
C VAL A 33 8.78 7.43 -8.32
N SER A 34 9.52 6.57 -9.03
CA SER A 34 9.84 6.76 -10.45
C SER A 34 8.68 6.43 -11.41
N GLY A 35 7.59 5.82 -10.93
CA GLY A 35 6.53 5.28 -11.78
C GLY A 35 6.92 4.03 -12.59
N ASN A 36 8.07 3.41 -12.30
CA ASN A 36 8.54 2.21 -12.99
C ASN A 36 7.78 0.94 -12.52
N MET A 37 6.52 0.84 -12.92
CA MET A 37 5.64 -0.26 -12.53
C MET A 37 6.00 -1.59 -13.21
N GLN A 38 6.80 -1.57 -14.29
CA GLN A 38 7.42 -2.78 -14.82
C GLN A 38 8.44 -3.36 -13.81
N ARG A 39 9.27 -2.52 -13.19
CA ARG A 39 10.17 -3.00 -12.13
C ARG A 39 9.39 -3.50 -10.90
N TRP A 40 8.33 -2.79 -10.50
CA TRP A 40 7.44 -3.26 -9.43
C TRP A 40 6.94 -4.68 -9.70
N LYS A 41 6.46 -4.92 -10.93
CA LYS A 41 5.98 -6.24 -11.38
C LYS A 41 7.06 -7.32 -11.25
N GLU A 42 8.26 -7.07 -11.77
CA GLU A 42 9.39 -8.02 -11.71
C GLU A 42 9.77 -8.42 -10.28
N VAL A 43 9.80 -7.45 -9.36
CA VAL A 43 10.13 -7.69 -7.95
C VAL A 43 9.01 -8.49 -7.26
N THR A 44 7.75 -8.19 -7.58
CA THR A 44 6.57 -8.93 -7.08
C THR A 44 6.56 -10.37 -7.58
N ASP A 45 6.79 -10.58 -8.89
CA ASP A 45 6.83 -11.91 -9.51
C ASP A 45 7.99 -12.76 -8.99
N ARG A 46 9.14 -12.15 -8.71
CA ARG A 46 10.30 -12.82 -8.11
C ARG A 46 9.98 -13.37 -6.72
N LEU A 47 9.34 -12.57 -5.87
CA LEU A 47 8.91 -13.01 -4.54
C LEU A 47 7.80 -14.06 -4.62
N GLN A 48 6.82 -13.89 -5.52
CA GLN A 48 5.75 -14.87 -5.76
C GLN A 48 6.27 -16.22 -6.26
N LYS A 49 7.30 -16.21 -7.12
CA LYS A 49 7.93 -17.42 -7.69
C LYS A 49 8.80 -18.15 -6.69
N ASN A 50 9.60 -17.42 -5.90
CA ASN A 50 10.47 -18.02 -4.89
C ASN A 50 9.67 -18.59 -3.71
N GLY A 51 8.48 -18.04 -3.47
CA GLY A 51 7.65 -18.33 -2.30
C GLY A 51 8.09 -17.46 -1.12
N PRO A 52 7.16 -16.82 -0.40
CA PRO A 52 7.48 -16.17 0.87
C PRO A 52 7.89 -17.23 1.91
N ALA A 53 8.94 -16.95 2.67
CA ALA A 53 9.53 -17.87 3.64
C ALA A 53 8.75 -17.92 4.97
N ASP A 54 7.96 -16.89 5.25
CA ASP A 54 7.25 -16.66 6.50
C ASP A 54 6.03 -15.74 6.29
N ASP A 55 5.23 -15.54 7.34
CA ASP A 55 4.06 -14.65 7.28
C ASP A 55 4.43 -13.18 6.99
N ALA A 56 5.63 -12.72 7.39
CA ALA A 56 6.08 -11.34 7.17
C ALA A 56 6.36 -11.07 5.68
N SER A 57 7.07 -11.98 5.00
CA SER A 57 7.31 -11.95 3.56
C SER A 57 6.04 -12.22 2.75
N LEU A 58 5.10 -13.01 3.27
CA LEU A 58 3.78 -13.22 2.67
C LEU A 58 2.90 -11.96 2.77
N ILE A 59 2.92 -11.24 3.91
CA ILE A 59 2.30 -9.92 4.06
C ILE A 59 2.91 -8.91 3.07
N MET A 60 4.24 -8.90 2.94
CA MET A 60 4.94 -8.03 2.00
C MET A 60 4.53 -8.33 0.54
N LEU A 61 4.43 -9.61 0.16
CA LEU A 61 3.94 -10.02 -1.15
C LEU A 61 2.51 -9.55 -1.42
N VAL A 62 1.60 -9.72 -0.46
CA VAL A 62 0.21 -9.24 -0.57
C VAL A 62 0.15 -7.70 -0.69
N ASN A 63 1.01 -6.97 0.03
CA ASN A 63 1.12 -5.52 -0.07
C ASN A 63 1.60 -5.06 -1.46
N MET A 64 2.63 -5.71 -2.01
CA MET A 64 3.14 -5.46 -3.36
C MET A 64 2.09 -5.78 -4.42
N GLN A 65 1.34 -6.87 -4.26
CA GLN A 65 0.24 -7.23 -5.15
C GLN A 65 -0.89 -6.20 -5.08
N TYR A 66 -1.28 -5.75 -3.88
CA TYR A 66 -2.27 -4.68 -3.67
C TYR A 66 -1.91 -3.41 -4.46
N GLY A 67 -0.70 -2.86 -4.26
CA GLY A 67 -0.25 -1.68 -4.99
C GLY A 67 -0.23 -1.87 -6.51
N TYR A 68 0.23 -3.04 -7.00
CA TYR A 68 0.25 -3.34 -8.43
C TYR A 68 -1.16 -3.44 -9.05
N ILE A 69 -2.10 -4.10 -8.37
CA ILE A 69 -3.49 -4.22 -8.83
C ILE A 69 -4.14 -2.84 -8.93
N GLY A 70 -3.92 -1.97 -7.94
CA GLY A 70 -4.42 -0.59 -7.95
C GLY A 70 -3.92 0.20 -9.17
N TRP A 71 -2.63 0.07 -9.51
CA TRP A 71 -2.08 0.66 -10.72
C TRP A 71 -2.66 0.04 -12.00
N CYS A 72 -2.75 -1.30 -12.09
CA CYS A 72 -3.34 -1.97 -13.26
C CYS A 72 -4.78 -1.51 -13.54
N ILE A 73 -5.60 -1.29 -12.50
CA ILE A 73 -6.95 -0.74 -12.64
C ILE A 73 -6.90 0.70 -13.14
N GLY A 74 -6.02 1.54 -12.57
CA GLY A 74 -5.84 2.94 -12.99
C GLY A 74 -5.29 3.12 -14.41
N SER A 75 -4.58 2.12 -14.94
CA SER A 75 -4.06 2.07 -16.31
C SER A 75 -4.86 1.14 -17.24
N GLU A 76 -6.11 0.82 -16.88
CA GLU A 76 -7.07 0.03 -17.68
C GLU A 76 -6.63 -1.42 -18.02
N ARG A 77 -5.55 -1.92 -17.40
CA ARG A 77 -4.98 -3.28 -17.58
C ARG A 77 -5.78 -4.34 -16.82
N THR A 78 -7.10 -4.36 -17.05
CA THR A 78 -8.11 -5.10 -16.27
C THR A 78 -7.82 -6.61 -16.17
N ASP A 79 -7.39 -7.26 -17.25
CA ASP A 79 -7.11 -8.71 -17.20
C ASP A 79 -5.83 -9.04 -16.42
N GLU A 80 -4.89 -8.10 -16.31
CA GLU A 80 -3.73 -8.24 -15.44
C GLU A 80 -4.10 -8.02 -13.98
N ALA A 81 -4.92 -6.99 -13.70
CA ALA A 81 -5.49 -6.76 -12.37
C ALA A 81 -6.24 -8.00 -11.85
N LYS A 82 -7.06 -8.67 -12.68
CA LYS A 82 -7.72 -9.95 -12.32
C LYS A 82 -6.72 -11.04 -11.93
N ARG A 83 -5.68 -11.29 -12.75
CA ARG A 83 -4.67 -12.32 -12.48
C ARG A 83 -3.91 -12.06 -11.17
N TYR A 84 -3.49 -10.82 -10.93
CA TYR A 84 -2.81 -10.47 -9.67
C TYR A 84 -3.75 -10.55 -8.47
N LEU A 85 -5.02 -10.17 -8.62
CA LEU A 85 -6.01 -10.29 -7.55
C LEU A 85 -6.24 -11.76 -7.15
N GLU A 86 -6.35 -12.67 -8.11
CA GLU A 86 -6.50 -14.11 -7.82
C GLU A 86 -5.27 -14.70 -7.10
N MET A 87 -4.07 -14.20 -7.36
CA MET A 87 -2.86 -14.57 -6.62
C MET A 87 -2.88 -13.98 -5.20
N ALA A 88 -3.24 -12.70 -5.07
CA ALA A 88 -3.32 -12.00 -3.80
C ALA A 88 -4.38 -12.60 -2.86
N GLU A 89 -5.55 -12.98 -3.37
CA GLU A 89 -6.60 -13.66 -2.59
C GLU A 89 -6.15 -15.04 -2.09
N LYS A 90 -5.39 -15.79 -2.89
CA LYS A 90 -4.80 -17.08 -2.47
C LYS A 90 -3.79 -16.88 -1.34
N ASN A 91 -2.89 -15.89 -1.49
CA ASN A 91 -1.90 -15.52 -0.49
C ASN A 91 -2.56 -15.03 0.82
N LEU A 92 -3.58 -14.17 0.71
CA LEU A 92 -4.35 -13.66 1.84
C LEU A 92 -5.08 -14.76 2.61
N LYS A 93 -5.61 -15.77 1.90
CA LYS A 93 -6.24 -16.94 2.52
C LYS A 93 -5.24 -17.80 3.33
N LEU A 94 -3.95 -17.78 2.99
CA LEU A 94 -2.91 -18.43 3.79
C LEU A 94 -2.66 -17.65 5.10
N LEU A 95 -2.50 -16.32 5.03
CA LEU A 95 -2.38 -15.47 6.22
C LEU A 95 -3.55 -15.64 7.20
N GLY A 96 -4.79 -15.66 6.67
CA GLY A 96 -5.99 -15.88 7.48
C GLY A 96 -6.01 -17.24 8.17
N LYS A 97 -5.52 -18.31 7.52
CA LYS A 97 -5.37 -19.65 8.15
C LYS A 97 -4.31 -19.66 9.25
N ASN A 98 -3.19 -18.97 9.03
CA ASN A 98 -2.11 -18.85 10.01
C ASN A 98 -2.49 -17.93 11.18
N LYS A 99 -3.65 -17.25 11.10
CA LYS A 99 -4.12 -16.19 12.02
C LYS A 99 -3.13 -15.01 12.12
N ALA A 100 -2.30 -14.84 11.10
CA ALA A 100 -1.30 -13.78 11.04
C ALA A 100 -1.98 -12.43 10.78
N ASN A 101 -1.94 -11.54 11.79
CA ASN A 101 -2.50 -10.18 11.76
C ASN A 101 -3.92 -10.13 11.14
N LEU A 102 -4.90 -10.68 11.85
CA LEU A 102 -6.30 -10.77 11.36
C LEU A 102 -6.91 -9.42 10.97
N SER A 103 -6.57 -8.32 11.66
CA SER A 103 -7.01 -6.97 11.28
C SER A 103 -6.49 -6.58 9.88
N LEU A 104 -5.20 -6.81 9.61
CA LEU A 104 -4.61 -6.57 8.29
C LEU A 104 -5.21 -7.49 7.22
N VAL A 105 -5.50 -8.76 7.55
CA VAL A 105 -6.16 -9.69 6.64
C VAL A 105 -7.54 -9.15 6.22
N ARG A 106 -8.38 -8.77 7.18
CA ARG A 106 -9.70 -8.17 6.93
C ARG A 106 -9.62 -6.85 6.14
N SER A 107 -8.57 -6.06 6.37
CA SER A 107 -8.32 -4.85 5.58
C SER A 107 -8.06 -5.16 4.10
N TYR A 108 -7.23 -6.15 3.79
CA TYR A 108 -7.02 -6.57 2.40
C TYR A 108 -8.27 -7.21 1.77
N GLU A 109 -9.08 -7.96 2.52
CA GLU A 109 -10.37 -8.46 2.01
C GLU A 109 -11.27 -7.30 1.59
N SER A 110 -11.38 -6.27 2.43
CA SER A 110 -12.13 -5.04 2.11
C SER A 110 -11.61 -4.36 0.84
N ALA A 111 -10.29 -4.24 0.70
CA ALA A 111 -9.61 -3.70 -0.49
C ALA A 111 -9.92 -4.50 -1.76
N PHE A 112 -9.87 -5.83 -1.67
CA PHE A 112 -10.04 -6.75 -2.79
C PHE A 112 -11.49 -6.79 -3.29
N TYR A 113 -12.47 -6.66 -2.39
CA TYR A 113 -13.85 -6.37 -2.81
C TYR A 113 -13.95 -5.03 -3.57
N GLY A 114 -13.27 -3.98 -3.09
CA GLY A 114 -13.16 -2.70 -3.79
C GLY A 114 -12.57 -2.83 -5.20
N TYR A 115 -11.51 -3.62 -5.38
CA TYR A 115 -10.91 -3.89 -6.70
C TYR A 115 -11.83 -4.69 -7.62
N ARG A 116 -12.59 -5.67 -7.10
CA ARG A 116 -13.61 -6.38 -7.90
C ARG A 116 -14.71 -5.43 -8.39
N ILE A 117 -15.14 -4.47 -7.56
CA ILE A 117 -16.11 -3.44 -7.95
C ILE A 117 -15.51 -2.45 -8.96
N GLY A 118 -14.25 -2.05 -8.78
CA GLY A 118 -13.53 -1.18 -9.72
C GLY A 118 -13.43 -1.79 -11.12
N MET A 119 -13.18 -3.10 -11.22
CA MET A 119 -13.16 -3.84 -12.49
C MET A 119 -14.55 -4.20 -13.03
N ASN A 120 -15.57 -4.32 -12.17
CA ASN A 120 -16.96 -4.57 -12.58
C ASN A 120 -17.95 -3.93 -11.60
N LYS A 121 -18.47 -2.76 -11.98
CA LYS A 121 -19.40 -1.95 -11.17
C LYS A 121 -20.71 -2.67 -10.83
N MET A 122 -21.13 -3.66 -11.63
CA MET A 122 -22.35 -4.46 -11.35
C MET A 122 -22.23 -5.28 -10.06
N LEU A 123 -21.01 -5.50 -9.55
CA LEU A 123 -20.76 -6.21 -8.29
C LEU A 123 -20.97 -5.33 -7.05
N ALA A 124 -21.14 -4.01 -7.21
CA ALA A 124 -21.22 -3.05 -6.10
C ALA A 124 -22.29 -3.37 -5.04
N PRO A 125 -23.54 -3.77 -5.37
CA PRO A 125 -24.57 -4.01 -4.36
C PRO A 125 -24.24 -5.16 -3.40
N VAL A 126 -23.53 -6.18 -3.88
CA VAL A 126 -23.19 -7.37 -3.08
C VAL A 126 -21.80 -7.22 -2.43
N LEU A 127 -20.79 -6.83 -3.20
CA LEU A 127 -19.42 -6.73 -2.71
C LEU A 127 -19.17 -5.46 -1.89
N GLY A 128 -19.95 -4.40 -2.09
CA GLY A 128 -19.86 -3.18 -1.28
C GLY A 128 -20.20 -3.44 0.19
N LEU A 129 -21.26 -4.22 0.43
CA LEU A 129 -21.64 -4.65 1.79
C LEU A 129 -20.53 -5.47 2.46
N LYS A 130 -19.95 -6.44 1.72
CA LYS A 130 -18.81 -7.24 2.23
C LYS A 130 -17.54 -6.42 2.47
N SER A 131 -17.29 -5.40 1.66
CA SER A 131 -16.17 -4.46 1.84
C SER A 131 -16.33 -3.64 3.14
N ILE A 132 -17.56 -3.20 3.43
CA ILE A 132 -17.92 -2.49 4.67
C ILE A 132 -17.83 -3.40 5.89
N GLU A 133 -18.34 -4.63 5.81
CA GLU A 133 -18.25 -5.65 6.86
C GLU A 133 -16.79 -5.95 7.22
N ALA A 134 -15.98 -6.29 6.22
CA ALA A 134 -14.56 -6.61 6.41
C ALA A 134 -13.78 -5.44 7.03
N VAL A 135 -13.99 -4.19 6.62
CA VAL A 135 -13.26 -3.06 7.23
C VAL A 135 -13.71 -2.76 8.66
N ARG A 136 -14.99 -2.98 8.99
CA ARG A 136 -15.50 -2.83 10.36
C ARG A 136 -14.89 -3.88 11.28
N GLU A 137 -14.82 -5.14 10.84
CA GLU A 137 -14.11 -6.18 11.56
C GLU A 137 -12.62 -5.85 11.72
N ALA A 138 -11.95 -5.35 10.66
CA ALA A 138 -10.55 -4.95 10.73
C ALA A 138 -10.30 -3.91 11.85
N VAL A 139 -11.12 -2.86 11.90
CA VAL A 139 -11.07 -1.82 12.93
C VAL A 139 -11.40 -2.36 14.33
N GLN A 140 -12.34 -3.29 14.45
CA GLN A 140 -12.68 -3.93 15.73
C GLN A 140 -11.56 -4.85 16.25
N LEU A 141 -10.82 -5.50 15.35
CA LEU A 141 -9.70 -6.37 15.69
C LEU A 141 -8.44 -5.59 16.11
N ASP A 142 -8.19 -4.44 15.48
CA ASP A 142 -7.14 -3.49 15.89
C ASP A 142 -7.47 -2.08 15.38
N GLU A 143 -7.84 -1.18 16.31
CA GLU A 143 -8.13 0.22 15.98
C GLU A 143 -6.89 1.05 15.64
N ASN A 144 -5.68 0.54 15.89
CA ASN A 144 -4.41 1.20 15.55
C ASN A 144 -3.88 0.75 14.19
N ASN A 145 -4.50 -0.21 13.52
CA ASN A 145 -4.19 -0.58 12.14
C ASN A 145 -4.55 0.58 11.19
N SER A 146 -3.55 1.37 10.82
CA SER A 146 -3.72 2.50 9.89
C SER A 146 -4.33 2.07 8.56
N PHE A 147 -3.93 0.90 8.02
CA PHE A 147 -4.43 0.40 6.73
C PHE A 147 -5.93 0.08 6.77
N ALA A 148 -6.48 -0.37 7.91
CA ALA A 148 -7.93 -0.51 8.07
C ALA A 148 -8.65 0.83 7.88
N TRP A 149 -8.12 1.92 8.44
CA TRP A 149 -8.68 3.27 8.26
C TRP A 149 -8.48 3.80 6.83
N ILE A 150 -7.38 3.47 6.14
CA ILE A 150 -7.21 3.76 4.70
C ILE A 150 -8.33 3.07 3.90
N GLN A 151 -8.63 1.80 4.18
CA GLN A 151 -9.70 1.10 3.48
C GLN A 151 -11.10 1.66 3.82
N TYR A 152 -11.29 2.14 5.05
CA TYR A 152 -12.54 2.82 5.44
C TYR A 152 -12.72 4.13 4.65
N GLY A 153 -11.64 4.90 4.51
CA GLY A 153 -11.59 6.09 3.66
C GLY A 153 -11.86 5.77 2.20
N ASN A 154 -11.23 4.73 1.66
CA ASN A 154 -11.46 4.26 0.28
C ASN A 154 -12.94 3.94 0.01
N ILE A 155 -13.62 3.23 0.92
CA ILE A 155 -15.06 2.95 0.79
C ILE A 155 -15.85 4.25 0.71
N ARG A 156 -15.69 5.16 1.69
CA ARG A 156 -16.45 6.42 1.69
C ARG A 156 -16.12 7.30 0.49
N PHE A 157 -14.91 7.21 -0.03
CA PHE A 157 -14.47 7.93 -1.22
C PHE A 157 -15.12 7.39 -2.51
N TYR A 158 -15.12 6.07 -2.74
CA TYR A 158 -15.56 5.48 -4.01
C TYR A 158 -17.05 5.16 -4.08
N THR A 159 -17.74 5.01 -2.95
CA THR A 159 -19.21 4.89 -2.93
C THR A 159 -19.86 6.18 -3.45
N PRO A 160 -20.90 6.13 -4.30
CA PRO A 160 -21.67 7.32 -4.68
C PRO A 160 -22.40 7.94 -3.48
N GLN A 161 -22.56 9.27 -3.49
CA GLN A 161 -23.18 10.00 -2.37
C GLN A 161 -24.60 9.52 -2.03
N VAL A 162 -25.41 9.21 -3.05
CA VAL A 162 -26.77 8.65 -2.89
C VAL A 162 -26.82 7.28 -2.20
N PHE A 163 -25.66 6.59 -2.08
CA PHE A 163 -25.50 5.32 -1.37
C PHE A 163 -24.63 5.47 -0.11
N GLY A 164 -24.49 6.68 0.45
CA GLY A 164 -23.74 6.94 1.68
C GLY A 164 -22.26 7.26 1.49
N GLY A 165 -21.80 7.45 0.26
CA GLY A 165 -20.45 7.97 -0.01
C GLY A 165 -20.27 9.41 0.49
N SER A 166 -19.06 9.75 0.93
CA SER A 166 -18.70 11.08 1.44
C SER A 166 -17.20 11.32 1.29
N LYS A 167 -16.83 12.34 0.51
CA LYS A 167 -15.43 12.75 0.34
C LYS A 167 -14.85 13.36 1.62
N GLN A 168 -15.68 14.06 2.39
CA GLN A 168 -15.29 14.63 3.68
C GLN A 168 -14.98 13.51 4.69
N GLU A 169 -15.88 12.54 4.86
CA GLU A 169 -15.63 11.45 5.81
C GLU A 169 -14.49 10.53 5.34
N ALA A 170 -14.27 10.40 4.02
CA ALA A 170 -13.08 9.74 3.49
C ALA A 170 -11.78 10.44 3.95
N LEU A 171 -11.74 11.78 3.86
CA LEU A 171 -10.63 12.59 4.34
C LEU A 171 -10.41 12.40 5.84
N ASP A 172 -11.47 12.41 6.66
CA ASP A 172 -11.37 12.21 8.10
C ASP A 172 -10.73 10.84 8.45
N PHE A 173 -11.12 9.77 7.74
CA PHE A 173 -10.49 8.45 7.90
C PHE A 173 -9.05 8.39 7.41
N TYR A 174 -8.71 9.06 6.30
CA TYR A 174 -7.31 9.14 5.83
C TYR A 174 -6.43 9.93 6.81
N LEU A 175 -6.93 11.03 7.39
CA LEU A 175 -6.21 11.81 8.41
C LEU A 175 -6.04 11.02 9.72
N LYS A 176 -7.01 10.19 10.09
CA LYS A 176 -6.85 9.23 11.21
C LYS A 176 -5.78 8.19 10.92
N ALA A 177 -5.80 7.57 9.73
CA ALA A 177 -4.77 6.63 9.29
C ALA A 177 -3.36 7.27 9.31
N LEU A 178 -3.26 8.51 8.85
CA LEU A 178 -2.01 9.26 8.77
C LEU A 178 -1.46 9.55 10.17
N THR A 179 -2.32 10.00 11.08
CA THR A 179 -1.98 10.20 12.50
C THR A 179 -1.43 8.91 13.14
N LEU A 180 -2.00 7.75 12.82
CA LEU A 180 -1.53 6.45 13.31
C LEU A 180 -0.14 6.08 12.77
N MET A 181 0.12 6.29 11.48
CA MET A 181 1.44 6.02 10.87
C MET A 181 2.52 6.96 11.43
N GLU A 182 2.20 8.24 11.63
CA GLU A 182 3.15 9.25 12.07
C GLU A 182 3.55 9.14 13.56
N ARG A 183 2.81 8.36 14.39
CA ARG A 183 3.19 8.08 15.79
C ARG A 183 4.60 7.48 15.92
N ASN A 184 5.06 6.73 14.91
CA ASN A 184 6.44 6.25 14.83
C ASN A 184 7.05 6.58 13.47
N ARG A 185 7.55 7.81 13.33
CA ARG A 185 8.16 8.34 12.10
C ARG A 185 9.33 7.51 11.52
N LYS A 186 9.91 6.56 12.27
CA LYS A 186 10.91 5.63 11.70
C LYS A 186 10.28 4.65 10.72
N ASN A 187 9.00 4.31 10.92
CA ASN A 187 8.27 3.35 10.08
C ASN A 187 7.77 3.95 8.76
N THR A 188 7.86 5.28 8.58
CA THR A 188 7.43 5.98 7.36
C THR A 188 8.57 6.24 6.38
N VAL A 189 9.82 5.89 6.73
CA VAL A 189 11.00 6.05 5.86
C VAL A 189 10.97 4.98 4.77
N ASN A 190 11.07 5.40 3.51
CA ASN A 190 10.99 4.54 2.32
C ASN A 190 9.71 3.67 2.28
N ASP A 191 8.61 4.12 2.89
CA ASP A 191 7.31 3.44 2.82
C ASP A 191 6.43 4.03 1.72
N TRP A 192 6.18 3.23 0.69
CA TRP A 192 5.30 3.62 -0.41
C TRP A 192 3.84 3.76 0.04
N ASN A 193 3.41 3.02 1.09
CA ASN A 193 2.04 3.12 1.63
C ASN A 193 1.81 4.48 2.27
N TYR A 194 2.84 5.03 2.94
CA TYR A 194 2.82 6.37 3.52
C TYR A 194 2.74 7.47 2.44
N LEU A 195 3.57 7.40 1.38
CA LEU A 195 3.46 8.32 0.24
C LEU A 195 2.11 8.19 -0.47
N HIS A 196 1.58 6.97 -0.59
CA HIS A 196 0.25 6.72 -1.14
C HIS A 196 -0.86 7.32 -0.27
N LEU A 197 -0.75 7.25 1.07
CA LEU A 197 -1.72 7.88 1.96
C LEU A 197 -1.68 9.41 1.89
N LEU A 198 -0.49 10.02 1.90
CA LEU A 198 -0.35 11.46 1.67
C LEU A 198 -0.97 11.88 0.33
N THR A 199 -0.79 11.06 -0.71
CA THR A 199 -1.44 11.21 -2.02
C THR A 199 -2.97 11.13 -1.93
N LEU A 200 -3.54 10.15 -1.22
CA LEU A 200 -4.98 10.03 -1.02
C LEU A 200 -5.56 11.25 -0.29
N VAL A 201 -4.86 11.76 0.73
CA VAL A 201 -5.22 13.00 1.44
C VAL A 201 -5.19 14.20 0.49
N ALA A 202 -4.07 14.42 -0.23
CA ALA A 202 -3.92 15.52 -1.18
C ALA A 202 -5.03 15.55 -2.24
N ARG A 203 -5.31 14.39 -2.87
CA ARG A 203 -6.40 14.23 -3.84
C ARG A 203 -7.77 14.50 -3.21
N THR A 204 -8.01 13.99 -2.01
CA THR A 204 -9.33 14.13 -1.37
C THR A 204 -9.63 15.58 -1.02
N TYR A 205 -8.62 16.36 -0.60
CA TYR A 205 -8.72 17.82 -0.51
C TYR A 205 -9.10 18.47 -1.85
N THR A 206 -8.54 18.03 -2.98
CA THR A 206 -8.96 18.48 -4.33
C THR A 206 -10.43 18.17 -4.61
N TYR A 207 -10.93 17.00 -4.17
CA TYR A 207 -12.34 16.59 -4.36
C TYR A 207 -13.34 17.32 -3.47
N VAL A 208 -12.90 17.95 -2.37
CA VAL A 208 -13.73 18.86 -1.54
C VAL A 208 -13.46 20.34 -1.84
N ASN A 209 -12.75 20.63 -2.94
CA ASN A 209 -12.38 21.97 -3.41
C ASN A 209 -11.47 22.79 -2.46
N ASP A 210 -10.85 22.15 -1.46
CA ASP A 210 -9.80 22.77 -0.63
C ASP A 210 -8.44 22.60 -1.31
N TYR A 211 -8.21 23.41 -2.35
CA TYR A 211 -6.97 23.37 -3.11
C TYR A 211 -5.76 23.83 -2.30
N ALA A 212 -5.95 24.68 -1.28
CA ALA A 212 -4.86 25.14 -0.42
C ALA A 212 -4.29 23.99 0.44
N SER A 213 -5.14 23.21 1.09
CA SER A 213 -4.71 21.99 1.78
C SER A 213 -4.18 20.93 0.82
N SER A 214 -4.78 20.81 -0.37
CA SER A 214 -4.31 19.90 -1.42
C SER A 214 -2.85 20.19 -1.84
N LEU A 215 -2.52 21.46 -2.13
CA LEU A 215 -1.14 21.87 -2.42
C LEU A 215 -0.21 21.69 -1.23
N LYS A 216 -0.66 21.99 0.00
CA LYS A 216 0.15 21.78 1.22
C LYS A 216 0.60 20.33 1.35
N TYR A 217 -0.27 19.36 1.04
CA TYR A 217 0.10 17.94 1.04
C TYR A 217 0.98 17.56 -0.16
N CYS A 218 0.78 18.15 -1.34
CA CYS A 218 1.69 17.91 -2.48
C CYS A 218 3.11 18.42 -2.19
N ASN A 219 3.24 19.62 -1.64
CA ASN A 219 4.54 20.18 -1.21
C ASN A 219 5.19 19.29 -0.16
N ARG A 220 4.44 18.86 0.87
CA ARG A 220 4.94 17.91 1.88
C ARG A 220 5.45 16.61 1.26
N ILE A 221 4.78 16.07 0.24
CA ILE A 221 5.23 14.87 -0.47
C ILE A 221 6.55 15.13 -1.21
N LEU A 222 6.66 16.26 -1.91
CA LEU A 222 7.86 16.63 -2.66
C LEU A 222 9.03 17.08 -1.77
N GLU A 223 8.79 17.53 -0.54
CA GLU A 223 9.79 17.73 0.51
C GLU A 223 10.38 16.40 1.01
N ILE A 224 9.56 15.34 1.08
CA ILE A 224 9.99 13.99 1.46
C ILE A 224 10.69 13.29 0.29
N GLU A 225 10.16 13.44 -0.92
CA GLU A 225 10.60 12.75 -2.12
C GLU A 225 10.46 13.65 -3.37
N PRO A 226 11.48 14.48 -3.69
CA PRO A 226 11.44 15.44 -4.78
C PRO A 226 11.29 14.82 -6.18
N GLU A 227 11.60 13.54 -6.33
CA GLU A 227 11.52 12.80 -7.59
C GLU A 227 10.28 11.89 -7.68
N PHE A 228 9.27 12.09 -6.83
CA PHE A 228 7.99 11.37 -6.97
C PHE A 228 7.20 11.88 -8.20
N MET A 229 7.47 11.25 -9.34
CA MET A 229 7.05 11.65 -10.68
C MET A 229 5.55 11.93 -10.80
N TRP A 230 4.71 11.10 -10.18
CA TRP A 230 3.26 11.26 -10.28
C TRP A 230 2.74 12.51 -9.55
N VAL A 231 3.30 12.88 -8.39
CA VAL A 231 2.93 14.13 -7.72
C VAL A 231 3.51 15.34 -8.44
N LYS A 232 4.79 15.25 -8.84
CA LYS A 232 5.56 16.29 -9.52
C LYS A 232 4.95 16.72 -10.86
N ASN A 233 4.54 15.75 -11.68
CA ASN A 233 4.17 15.97 -13.08
C ASN A 233 2.66 15.94 -13.34
N GLU A 234 1.87 15.24 -12.51
CA GLU A 234 0.41 15.08 -12.71
C GLU A 234 -0.40 15.84 -11.65
N LEU A 235 -0.31 15.42 -10.38
CA LEU A 235 -1.21 15.91 -9.33
C LEU A 235 -1.00 17.41 -9.03
N TYR A 236 0.25 17.85 -8.85
CA TYR A 236 0.53 19.24 -8.52
C TYR A 236 0.11 20.19 -9.66
N PRO A 237 0.46 19.94 -10.95
CA PRO A 237 -0.07 20.73 -12.06
C PRO A 237 -1.60 20.71 -12.20
N GLU A 238 -2.28 19.58 -11.93
CA GLU A 238 -3.74 19.50 -11.95
C GLU A 238 -4.37 20.49 -10.95
N ILE A 239 -3.84 20.54 -9.72
CA ILE A 239 -4.36 21.41 -8.66
C ILE A 239 -4.13 22.89 -9.00
N ILE A 240 -2.94 23.25 -9.48
CA ILE A 240 -2.64 24.63 -9.91
C ILE A 240 -3.59 25.07 -11.03
N LYS A 241 -3.87 24.19 -12.01
CA LYS A 241 -4.84 24.48 -13.07
C LYS A 241 -6.26 24.68 -12.51
N LYS A 242 -6.67 23.94 -11.49
CA LYS A 242 -7.98 24.07 -10.82
C LYS A 242 -8.12 25.32 -9.95
N MET A 243 -7.02 25.89 -9.45
CA MET A 243 -7.03 27.16 -8.70
C MET A 243 -7.13 28.39 -9.60
N ASN A 244 -6.73 28.27 -10.86
CA ASN A 244 -6.68 29.36 -11.82
C ASN A 244 -7.92 29.43 -12.75
N ASN A 245 -8.90 28.54 -12.57
CA ASN A 245 -10.16 28.45 -13.33
C ASN A 245 -11.36 28.70 -12.42
#